data_AF-A0A2A5M302-F1
#
_entry.id   AF-A0A2A5M302-F1
#
_cell.length_a   1.000
_cell.length_b   1.000
_cell.length_c   1.000
_cell.angle_alpha   90.00
_cell.angle_beta   90.00
_cell.angle_gamma   90.00
#
_symmetry.space_group_name_H-M   'P 1'
#
loop_
_entity.id
_entity.type
_entity.pdbx_description
1 polymer ?
#
loop_
_entity_poly.entity_id
_entity_poly.type
_entity_poly.pdbx_seq_one_letter_code
_entity_poly.pdbx_strand_id
1 'polypeptide(L)'
;LKCDSVSAYGGVVAINGTLDEALANKINEIYVEVIIAANVDEKALTVFEGKKRIKIFTQESPSLIRSFDKYDFKHIDGGFVYQNSDEVGEDELKNAKLMSQREASKEELKDLEIAMKIAAFTKSNNVVYVKN
;
A
#
# COMPACT_ATOMS: atom_id res chain seq x y z
N LEU A 1 -2.09 -7.23 8.49
CA LEU A 1 -2.46 -8.61 8.90
C LEU A 1 -3.68 -8.67 9.83
N LYS A 2 -3.76 -7.90 10.91
CA LYS A 2 -4.91 -7.94 11.85
C LYS A 2 -6.26 -7.51 11.25
N CYS A 3 -6.26 -6.69 10.20
CA CYS A 3 -7.49 -6.22 9.54
C CYS A 3 -8.29 -7.39 8.93
N ASP A 4 -7.62 -8.22 8.12
CA ASP A 4 -8.19 -9.43 7.53
C ASP A 4 -7.05 -10.42 7.26
N SER A 5 -6.95 -11.47 8.08
CA SER A 5 -5.92 -12.51 7.92
C SER A 5 -6.28 -13.56 6.88
N VAL A 6 -7.58 -13.75 6.60
CA VAL A 6 -8.06 -14.74 5.63
C VAL A 6 -7.73 -14.24 4.22
N SER A 7 -8.06 -12.99 3.92
CA SER A 7 -7.77 -12.40 2.60
C SER A 7 -6.28 -12.10 2.38
N ALA A 8 -5.49 -11.98 3.45
CA ALA A 8 -4.04 -11.79 3.33
C ALA A 8 -3.32 -13.05 2.83
N TYR A 9 -3.92 -14.23 2.98
CA TYR A 9 -3.34 -15.49 2.51
C TYR A 9 -3.29 -15.53 0.98
N GLY A 10 -2.09 -15.67 0.42
CA GLY A 10 -1.86 -15.56 -1.03
C GLY A 10 -1.86 -14.12 -1.55
N GLY A 11 -1.80 -13.12 -0.67
CA GLY A 11 -1.78 -11.71 -1.06
C GLY A 11 -0.44 -11.22 -1.60
N VAL A 12 -0.43 -9.93 -1.96
CA VAL A 12 0.75 -9.15 -2.36
C VAL A 12 1.14 -8.21 -1.23
N VAL A 13 2.41 -8.21 -0.84
CA VAL A 13 2.94 -7.37 0.24
C VAL A 13 3.95 -6.37 -0.33
N ALA A 14 3.73 -5.07 -0.08
CA ALA A 14 4.68 -4.01 -0.42
C ALA A 14 5.32 -3.42 0.85
N ILE A 15 6.64 -3.28 0.88
CA ILE A 15 7.41 -2.84 2.05
C ILE A 15 8.20 -1.59 1.68
N ASN A 16 7.85 -0.46 2.29
CA ASN A 16 8.56 0.81 2.10
C ASN A 16 9.86 0.88 2.93
N GLY A 17 10.82 0.03 2.59
CA GLY A 17 12.10 -0.10 3.28
C GLY A 17 12.76 -1.45 3.02
N THR A 18 13.69 -1.82 3.91
CA THR A 18 14.40 -3.10 3.85
C THR A 18 13.55 -4.24 4.39
N LEU A 19 13.47 -5.33 3.63
CA LEU A 19 13.04 -6.63 4.12
C LEU A 19 14.23 -7.32 4.78
N ASP A 20 14.26 -7.32 6.11
CA ASP A 20 15.27 -7.99 6.92
C ASP A 20 14.85 -9.43 7.31
N GLU A 21 15.77 -10.17 7.94
CA GLU A 21 15.55 -11.55 8.38
C GLU A 21 14.38 -11.67 9.37
N ALA A 22 14.20 -10.70 10.28
CA ALA A 22 13.16 -10.73 11.30
C ALA A 22 11.77 -10.56 10.67
N LEU A 23 11.61 -9.58 9.79
CA LEU A 23 10.38 -9.33 9.06
C LEU A 23 10.07 -10.47 8.09
N ALA A 24 11.08 -11.01 7.39
CA ALA A 24 10.92 -12.17 6.52
C ALA A 24 10.37 -13.38 7.28
N ASN A 25 10.95 -13.71 8.45
CA ASN A 25 10.45 -14.79 9.30
C ASN A 25 9.00 -14.55 9.73
N LYS A 26 8.65 -13.31 10.07
CA LYS A 26 7.28 -12.96 10.46
C LYS A 26 6.28 -13.13 9.31
N ILE A 27 6.65 -12.70 8.10
CA ILE A 27 5.82 -12.86 6.91
C ILE A 27 5.64 -14.35 6.57
N ASN A 28 6.70 -15.16 6.75
CA ASN A 28 6.71 -16.59 6.44
C ASN A 28 5.80 -17.45 7.35
N GLU A 29 5.25 -16.89 8.44
CA GLU A 29 4.21 -17.53 9.26
C GLU A 29 2.92 -17.80 8.46
N ILE A 30 2.67 -17.01 7.41
CA ILE A 30 1.58 -17.21 6.47
C ILE A 30 2.13 -17.37 5.05
N TYR A 31 1.35 -17.98 4.17
CA TYR A 31 1.69 -17.99 2.75
C TYR A 31 1.23 -16.68 2.11
N VAL A 32 2.16 -15.96 1.49
CA VAL A 32 1.90 -14.82 0.59
C VAL A 32 2.43 -15.15 -0.80
N GLU A 33 1.83 -14.58 -1.85
CA GLU A 33 2.23 -14.91 -3.21
C GLU A 33 3.37 -14.01 -3.71
N VAL A 34 3.33 -12.72 -3.37
CA VAL A 34 4.33 -11.74 -3.84
C VAL A 34 4.77 -10.85 -2.68
N ILE A 35 6.07 -10.59 -2.62
CA ILE A 35 6.66 -9.54 -1.79
C ILE A 35 7.44 -8.60 -2.70
N ILE A 36 7.19 -7.30 -2.58
CA ILE A 36 8.03 -6.25 -3.14
C ILE A 36 8.56 -5.39 -1.99
N ALA A 37 9.88 -5.25 -1.90
CA ALA A 37 10.53 -4.39 -0.93
C ALA A 37 11.42 -3.36 -1.64
N ALA A 38 11.74 -2.28 -0.95
CA ALA A 38 12.67 -1.30 -1.48
C ALA A 38 14.09 -1.89 -1.58
N ASN A 39 14.51 -2.60 -0.53
CA ASN A 39 15.72 -3.42 -0.46
C ASN A 39 15.43 -4.78 0.21
N VAL A 40 16.25 -5.79 -0.06
CA VAL A 40 16.12 -7.13 0.54
C VAL A 40 17.49 -7.60 1.03
N ASP A 41 17.59 -8.01 2.29
CA ASP A 41 18.80 -8.60 2.84
C ASP A 41 18.99 -10.04 2.32
N GLU A 42 20.23 -10.49 2.12
CA GLU A 42 20.51 -11.87 1.72
C GLU A 42 19.93 -12.89 2.71
N LYS A 43 20.04 -12.61 4.02
CA LYS A 43 19.45 -13.43 5.08
C LYS A 43 17.93 -13.46 5.07
N ALA A 44 17.27 -12.44 4.52
CA ALA A 44 15.83 -12.45 4.36
C ALA A 44 15.41 -13.37 3.21
N LEU A 45 16.22 -13.44 2.14
CA LEU A 45 15.93 -14.29 0.99
C LEU A 45 16.01 -15.78 1.33
N THR A 46 16.98 -16.18 2.17
CA THR A 46 17.15 -17.57 2.60
C THR A 46 15.94 -18.14 3.34
N VAL A 47 15.18 -17.30 4.07
CA VAL A 47 13.94 -17.68 4.76
C VAL A 47 12.90 -18.29 3.81
N PHE A 48 12.93 -17.89 2.53
CA PHE A 48 11.93 -18.27 1.53
C PHE A 48 12.38 -19.38 0.58
N GLU A 49 13.60 -19.91 0.68
CA GLU A 49 14.16 -20.92 -0.24
C GLU A 49 13.29 -22.19 -0.35
N GLY A 50 12.63 -22.59 0.74
CA GLY A 50 11.72 -23.75 0.75
C GLY A 50 10.38 -23.51 0.05
N LYS A 51 10.05 -22.27 -0.33
CA LYS A 51 8.74 -21.86 -0.85
C LYS A 51 8.78 -21.72 -2.38
N LYS A 52 8.40 -22.78 -3.09
CA LYS A 52 8.44 -22.81 -4.57
C LYS A 52 7.59 -21.77 -5.31
N ARG A 53 6.62 -21.13 -4.65
CA ARG A 53 5.58 -20.31 -5.32
C ARG A 53 5.63 -18.83 -4.97
N ILE A 54 6.46 -18.42 -4.01
CA ILE A 54 6.59 -17.02 -3.62
C ILE A 54 7.47 -16.28 -4.64
N LYS A 55 7.14 -15.02 -4.93
CA LYS A 55 7.94 -14.14 -5.80
C LYS A 55 8.41 -12.95 -4.98
N ILE A 56 9.69 -12.65 -5.05
CA ILE A 56 10.31 -11.55 -4.29
C ILE A 56 10.94 -10.58 -5.29
N PHE A 57 10.57 -9.31 -5.18
CA PHE A 57 11.10 -8.21 -5.99
C PHE A 57 11.77 -7.18 -5.09
N THR A 58 12.87 -6.60 -5.59
CA THR A 58 13.60 -5.51 -4.94
C THR A 58 13.78 -4.35 -5.93
N GLN A 59 13.85 -3.13 -5.41
CA GLN A 59 14.15 -1.93 -6.20
C GLN A 59 15.59 -1.41 -5.98
N GLU A 60 16.36 -2.07 -5.11
CA GLU A 60 17.72 -1.66 -4.73
C GLU A 60 17.77 -0.18 -4.27
N SER A 61 16.77 0.23 -3.48
CA SER A 61 16.55 1.60 -3.04
C SER A 61 16.18 1.66 -1.55
N PRO A 62 16.56 2.73 -0.81
CA PRO A 62 16.19 2.87 0.60
C PRO A 62 14.68 2.98 0.85
N SER A 63 13.90 3.36 -0.17
CA SER A 63 12.43 3.47 -0.11
C SER A 63 11.80 3.12 -1.45
N LEU A 64 10.51 2.80 -1.47
CA LEU A 64 9.83 2.40 -2.70
C LEU A 64 9.78 3.56 -3.71
N ILE A 65 10.16 3.26 -4.95
CA ILE A 65 10.17 4.19 -6.07
C ILE A 65 8.87 4.03 -6.87
N ARG A 66 8.22 5.16 -7.20
CA ARG A 66 6.99 5.24 -8.02
C ARG A 66 7.23 6.11 -9.27
N SER A 67 6.46 5.87 -10.33
CA SER A 67 6.62 6.55 -11.64
C SER A 67 6.02 7.96 -11.71
N PHE A 68 4.89 8.20 -11.04
CA PHE A 68 4.14 9.47 -11.07
C PHE A 68 3.68 9.90 -12.49
N ASP A 69 3.08 8.97 -13.22
CA ASP A 69 2.58 9.24 -14.57
C ASP A 69 1.48 10.31 -14.53
N LYS A 70 1.56 11.29 -15.45
CA LYS A 70 0.63 12.44 -15.47
C LYS A 70 -0.76 12.15 -16.02
N TYR A 71 -0.90 11.02 -16.72
CA TYR A 71 -2.11 10.65 -17.42
C TYR A 71 -2.42 9.18 -17.18
N ASP A 72 -3.72 8.87 -17.12
CA ASP A 72 -4.27 7.52 -17.02
C ASP A 72 -5.16 7.26 -18.23
N PHE A 73 -5.27 5.99 -18.62
CA PHE A 73 -6.15 5.57 -19.70
C PHE A 73 -6.86 4.27 -19.36
N LYS A 74 -8.08 4.11 -19.87
CA LYS A 74 -8.85 2.87 -19.73
C LYS A 74 -9.28 2.39 -21.09
N HIS A 75 -8.91 1.14 -21.39
CA HIS A 75 -9.34 0.47 -22.60
C HIS A 75 -10.86 0.26 -22.60
N ILE A 76 -11.47 0.50 -23.75
CA ILE A 76 -12.86 0.16 -24.07
C ILE A 76 -12.86 -0.51 -25.45
N ASP A 77 -13.85 -1.33 -25.75
CA ASP A 77 -13.87 -1.97 -27.07
C ASP A 77 -13.86 -0.92 -28.20
N GLY A 78 -12.95 -1.09 -29.15
CA GLY A 78 -12.70 -0.12 -30.23
C GLY A 78 -11.85 1.11 -29.87
N GLY A 79 -11.31 1.24 -28.65
CA GLY A 79 -10.43 2.37 -28.31
C GLY A 79 -10.05 2.49 -26.83
N PHE A 80 -9.92 3.74 -26.35
CA PHE A 80 -9.64 4.04 -24.94
C PHE A 80 -10.15 5.44 -24.57
N VAL A 81 -10.41 5.64 -23.27
CA VAL A 81 -10.58 6.97 -22.68
C VAL A 81 -9.26 7.42 -22.06
N TYR A 82 -9.02 8.74 -22.04
CA TYR A 82 -7.79 9.35 -21.57
C TYR A 82 -8.10 10.47 -20.57
N GLN A 83 -7.38 10.53 -19.47
CA GLN A 83 -7.60 11.49 -18.39
C GLN A 83 -6.30 11.86 -17.70
N ASN A 84 -6.31 12.94 -16.91
CA ASN A 84 -5.24 13.18 -15.95
C ASN A 84 -5.26 12.09 -14.87
N SER A 85 -4.09 11.74 -14.34
CA SER A 85 -4.01 10.85 -13.18
C SER A 85 -4.62 11.53 -11.96
N ASP A 86 -5.41 10.77 -11.21
CA ASP A 86 -5.96 11.21 -9.94
C ASP A 86 -4.87 11.15 -8.85
N GLU A 87 -4.90 12.11 -7.93
CA GLU A 87 -3.93 12.21 -6.83
C GLU A 87 -4.59 12.84 -5.60
N VAL A 88 -4.36 12.24 -4.43
CA VAL A 88 -4.70 12.85 -3.14
C VAL A 88 -3.67 13.92 -2.83
N GLY A 89 -4.08 15.18 -2.81
CA GLY A 89 -3.18 16.32 -2.64
C GLY A 89 -2.56 16.38 -1.25
N GLU A 90 -1.32 16.88 -1.16
CA GLU A 90 -0.57 16.98 0.11
C GLU A 90 -1.29 17.84 1.17
N ASP A 91 -2.02 18.87 0.74
CA ASP A 91 -2.77 19.77 1.61
C ASP A 91 -4.28 19.51 1.59
N GLU A 92 -4.75 18.40 1.00
CA GLU A 92 -6.19 18.14 0.83
C GLU A 92 -6.93 18.06 2.16
N LEU A 93 -6.37 17.35 3.16
CA LEU A 93 -6.92 17.30 4.50
C LEU A 93 -6.72 18.62 5.27
N LYS A 94 -5.60 19.31 5.06
CA LYS A 94 -5.30 20.58 5.75
C LYS A 94 -6.23 21.71 5.32
N ASN A 95 -6.63 21.68 4.04
CA ASN A 95 -7.55 22.65 3.45
C ASN A 95 -9.03 22.23 3.57
N ALA A 96 -9.30 21.09 4.20
CA ALA A 96 -10.65 20.61 4.42
C ALA A 96 -11.42 21.54 5.37
N LYS A 97 -12.74 21.65 5.15
CA LYS A 97 -13.61 22.47 6.01
C LYS A 97 -14.07 21.65 7.21
N LEU A 98 -13.84 22.16 8.42
CA LEU A 98 -14.41 21.58 9.62
C LEU A 98 -15.93 21.85 9.66
N MET A 99 -16.72 20.80 9.50
CA MET A 99 -18.19 20.90 9.46
C MET A 99 -18.86 20.57 10.79
N SER A 100 -18.09 20.17 11.81
CA SER A 100 -18.61 19.71 13.10
C SER A 100 -18.15 20.61 14.25
N GLN A 101 -18.77 20.47 15.42
CA GLN A 101 -18.37 21.21 16.62
C GLN A 101 -17.02 20.76 17.18
N ARG A 102 -16.63 19.50 16.95
CA ARG A 102 -15.42 18.90 17.51
C ARG A 102 -14.32 18.88 16.46
N GLU A 103 -13.18 19.47 16.78
CA GLU A 103 -11.97 19.31 15.99
C GLU A 103 -11.28 17.97 16.31
N ALA A 104 -10.66 17.37 15.29
CA ALA A 104 -9.89 16.15 15.46
C ALA A 104 -8.56 16.43 16.19
N SER A 105 -8.11 15.51 17.02
CA SER A 105 -6.79 15.58 17.64
C SER A 105 -5.68 15.36 16.60
N LYS A 106 -4.42 15.65 16.97
CA LYS A 106 -3.27 15.43 16.09
C LYS A 106 -3.09 13.97 15.65
N GLU A 107 -3.40 13.01 16.52
CA GLU A 107 -3.32 11.58 16.15
C GLU A 107 -4.50 11.18 15.25
N GLU A 108 -5.70 11.70 15.53
CA GLU A 108 -6.87 11.47 14.67
C GLU A 108 -6.68 12.06 13.26
N LEU A 109 -6.01 13.20 13.14
CA LEU A 109 -5.67 13.78 11.83
C LEU A 109 -4.72 12.87 11.03
N LYS A 110 -3.77 12.18 11.68
CA LYS A 110 -2.92 11.18 11.00
C LYS A 110 -3.75 9.98 10.55
N ASP A 111 -4.65 9.49 11.40
CA ASP A 111 -5.54 8.37 11.04
C ASP A 111 -6.46 8.75 9.86
N LEU A 112 -6.98 9.98 9.84
CA LEU A 112 -7.78 10.52 8.74
C LEU A 112 -6.98 10.63 7.43
N GLU A 113 -5.72 11.08 7.49
CA GLU A 113 -4.85 11.15 6.32
C GLU A 113 -4.62 9.76 5.72
N ILE A 114 -4.35 8.75 6.57
CA ILE A 114 -4.19 7.36 6.14
C ILE A 114 -5.50 6.84 5.53
N ALA A 115 -6.64 7.06 6.19
CA ALA A 115 -7.95 6.60 5.73
C ALA A 115 -8.30 7.17 4.34
N MET A 116 -8.06 8.48 4.13
CA MET A 116 -8.33 9.17 2.88
C MET A 116 -7.50 8.58 1.71
N LYS A 117 -6.20 8.37 1.92
CA LYS A 117 -5.32 7.78 0.90
C LYS A 117 -5.73 6.34 0.57
N ILE A 118 -6.04 5.51 1.56
CA ILE A 118 -6.52 4.13 1.31
C ILE A 118 -7.84 4.16 0.52
N ALA A 119 -8.79 5.01 0.90
CA ALA A 119 -10.10 5.11 0.26
C ALA A 119 -9.99 5.53 -1.22
N ALA A 120 -9.12 6.51 -1.53
CA ALA A 120 -8.89 6.98 -2.90
C ALA A 120 -8.29 5.91 -3.82
N PHE A 121 -7.37 5.09 -3.32
CA PHE A 121 -6.79 3.99 -4.10
C PHE A 121 -7.69 2.74 -4.18
N THR A 122 -8.74 2.66 -3.36
CA THR A 122 -9.70 1.55 -3.34
C THR A 122 -10.80 1.79 -4.37
N LYS A 123 -11.21 0.75 -5.12
CA LYS A 123 -12.31 0.87 -6.09
C LYS A 123 -13.62 1.26 -5.40
N SER A 124 -14.33 2.24 -5.96
CA SER A 124 -15.58 2.78 -5.39
C SER A 124 -16.77 1.85 -5.59
N ASN A 125 -17.81 1.89 -4.73
CA ASN A 125 -17.91 2.68 -3.49
C ASN A 125 -17.30 1.92 -2.30
N ASN A 126 -16.68 2.64 -1.36
CA ASN A 126 -16.01 2.03 -0.21
C ASN A 126 -16.12 2.89 1.08
N VAL A 127 -15.78 2.28 2.21
CA VAL A 127 -15.57 2.93 3.50
C VAL A 127 -14.30 2.35 4.14
N VAL A 128 -13.49 3.19 4.78
CA VAL A 128 -12.22 2.79 5.40
C VAL A 128 -12.19 3.23 6.86
N TYR A 129 -11.83 2.31 7.75
CA TYR A 129 -11.65 2.57 9.17
C TYR A 129 -10.17 2.43 9.52
N VAL A 130 -9.59 3.45 10.13
CA VAL A 130 -8.20 3.47 10.61
C VAL A 130 -8.21 3.75 12.09
N LYS A 131 -7.38 3.03 12.83
CA LYS A 131 -7.19 3.21 14.26
C LYS A 131 -5.83 2.67 14.66
N ASN A 132 -5.12 3.44 15.48
CA ASN A 132 -3.93 3.01 16.22
C ASN A 132 -4.29 2.71 17.68
#